data_AF-A0A7Z1AU99-F1
#
_entry.id   AF-A0A7Z1AU99-F1
#
_cell.length_a   1.000
_cell.length_b   1.000
_cell.length_c   1.000
_cell.angle_alpha   90.00
_cell.angle_beta   90.00
_cell.angle_gamma   90.00
#
_symmetry.space_group_name_H-M   'P 1'
#
loop_
_entity.id
_entity.type
_entity.pdbx_description
1 polymer ?
#
loop_
_entity_poly.entity_id
_entity_poly.type
_entity_poly.pdbx_seq_one_letter_code
_entity_poly.pdbx_strand_id
1 'polypeptide(L)'
;MGRRRTWRVVDGERVEGTWRPAFIHNIDTYYLTDLVVYADGLVDCWGLVTVDELAEKLAEGWVATDLPEGALASADGIGAWRFDRSWSTLTARRLLGEVRDEIDQLNDRPDSTARCLAVLDVFRADPTEANRAALRRAFEAIPEHRRRYALGDMDLRDRPLRILAAGPGNPVLPDADGSEEPETVTEELHAEALADIADLTADLDRRERPPAEPAETSVLISETHFPRGWPADAGVLVLRNEFPAPVTAGDRTYPTVAHAYWALAVAGEPARQEVLAAANGYAAAHAGERAPAHPGWNQRRTAVMADLLRHKFAQHPDLATALLATGTSRLIYATGDPFWGQLGDRGHNWLGRLLELVRAELAVSAT
;
A
#
# COMPACT_ATOMS: atom_id res chain seq x y z
N MET A 1 -19.24 -7.64 -9.76
CA MET A 1 -18.76 -7.12 -11.07
C MET A 1 -17.28 -7.46 -11.16
N GLY A 2 -16.82 -8.11 -12.24
CA GLY A 2 -15.43 -8.56 -12.35
C GLY A 2 -14.43 -7.41 -12.18
N ARG A 3 -13.31 -7.65 -11.50
CA ARG A 3 -12.22 -6.68 -11.36
C ARG A 3 -11.72 -6.32 -12.76
N ARG A 4 -12.05 -5.12 -13.22
CA ARG A 4 -11.50 -4.53 -14.44
C ARG A 4 -10.01 -4.33 -14.18
N ARG A 5 -9.16 -4.92 -15.00
CA ARG A 5 -7.70 -4.84 -14.86
C ARG A 5 -7.11 -4.19 -16.10
N THR A 6 -6.10 -3.37 -15.88
CA THR A 6 -5.26 -2.76 -16.92
C THR A 6 -3.86 -2.57 -16.35
N TRP A 7 -2.92 -2.08 -17.14
CA TRP A 7 -1.56 -1.78 -16.70
C TRP A 7 -0.91 -0.78 -17.64
N ARG A 8 0.13 -0.12 -17.15
CA ARG A 8 1.06 0.66 -17.98
C ARG A 8 2.50 0.22 -17.74
N VAL A 9 3.39 0.61 -18.64
CA VAL A 9 4.83 0.37 -18.48
C VAL A 9 5.51 1.70 -18.23
N VAL A 10 6.25 1.80 -17.13
CA VAL A 10 7.07 2.97 -16.76
C VAL A 10 8.49 2.46 -16.57
N ASP A 11 9.44 3.00 -17.33
CA ASP A 11 10.86 2.61 -17.28
C ASP A 11 11.12 1.09 -17.40
N GLY A 12 10.27 0.38 -18.12
CA GLY A 12 10.35 -1.07 -18.31
C GLY A 12 9.63 -1.90 -17.23
N GLU A 13 9.11 -1.26 -16.19
CA GLU A 13 8.34 -1.90 -15.12
C GLU A 13 6.83 -1.80 -15.37
N ARG A 14 6.10 -2.86 -15.00
CA ARG A 14 4.65 -2.91 -15.14
C ARG A 14 3.97 -2.35 -13.89
N VAL A 15 3.19 -1.30 -14.07
CA VAL A 15 2.31 -0.72 -13.05
C VAL A 15 0.89 -1.23 -13.28
N GLU A 16 0.38 -2.04 -12.35
CA GLU A 16 -1.01 -2.50 -12.40
C GLU A 16 -1.99 -1.33 -12.26
N GLY A 17 -3.16 -1.49 -12.86
CA GLY A 17 -4.24 -0.53 -12.77
C GLY A 17 -5.61 -1.17 -12.87
N THR A 18 -6.61 -0.36 -12.58
CA THR A 18 -8.03 -0.63 -12.83
C THR A 18 -8.59 0.52 -13.66
N TRP A 19 -9.82 0.37 -14.15
CA TRP A 19 -10.49 1.45 -14.84
C TRP A 19 -11.99 1.39 -14.62
N ARG A 20 -12.63 2.54 -14.79
CA ARG A 20 -14.09 2.70 -14.69
C ARG A 20 -14.59 3.74 -15.69
N PRO A 21 -15.84 3.66 -16.13
CA PRO A 21 -16.40 4.66 -17.01
C PRO A 21 -16.57 5.96 -16.23
N ALA A 22 -16.25 7.08 -16.86
CA ALA A 22 -16.46 8.42 -16.36
C ALA A 22 -16.80 9.37 -17.52
N PHE A 23 -17.25 10.57 -17.20
CA PHE A 23 -17.41 11.64 -18.18
C PHE A 23 -16.29 12.66 -18.00
N ILE A 24 -15.60 12.99 -19.09
CA ILE A 24 -14.72 14.16 -19.16
C ILE A 24 -15.51 15.31 -19.79
N HIS A 25 -15.65 16.42 -19.08
CA HIS A 25 -16.27 17.62 -19.61
C HIS A 25 -15.19 18.49 -20.24
N ASN A 26 -15.25 18.62 -21.56
CA ASN A 26 -14.36 19.49 -22.31
C ASN A 26 -15.18 20.40 -23.22
N ILE A 27 -15.01 21.71 -23.01
CA ILE A 27 -15.77 22.79 -23.67
C ILE A 27 -17.27 22.63 -23.39
N ASP A 28 -18.07 22.18 -24.37
CA ASP A 28 -19.54 22.08 -24.29
C ASP A 28 -20.00 20.62 -24.45
N THR A 29 -19.11 19.65 -24.22
CA THR A 29 -19.39 18.23 -24.45
C THR A 29 -18.83 17.33 -23.35
N TYR A 30 -19.64 16.35 -22.96
CA TYR A 30 -19.33 15.32 -21.97
C TYR A 30 -18.92 14.04 -22.69
N TYR A 31 -17.65 13.68 -22.59
CA TYR A 31 -17.10 12.50 -23.27
C TYR A 31 -17.11 11.31 -22.31
N LEU A 32 -17.92 10.30 -22.61
CA LEU A 32 -17.87 9.01 -21.94
C LEU A 32 -16.53 8.34 -22.30
N THR A 33 -15.71 8.11 -21.30
CA THR A 33 -14.37 7.55 -21.44
C THR A 33 -14.02 6.71 -20.22
N ASP A 34 -12.84 6.10 -20.24
CA ASP A 34 -12.33 5.32 -19.12
C ASP A 34 -11.44 6.21 -18.24
N LEU A 35 -11.83 6.35 -16.97
CA LEU A 35 -10.95 6.83 -15.92
C LEU A 35 -10.07 5.65 -15.48
N VAL A 36 -8.77 5.74 -15.76
CA VAL A 36 -7.81 4.68 -15.44
C VAL A 36 -7.05 5.03 -14.19
N VAL A 37 -7.01 4.13 -13.21
CA VAL A 37 -6.36 4.33 -11.91
C VAL A 37 -5.20 3.34 -11.80
N TYR A 38 -3.99 3.83 -11.51
CA TYR A 38 -2.79 3.02 -11.40
C TYR A 38 -2.32 2.86 -9.95
N ALA A 39 -1.61 1.76 -9.67
CA ALA A 39 -1.10 1.41 -8.35
C ALA A 39 -0.14 2.46 -7.78
N ASP A 40 0.59 3.18 -8.63
CA ASP A 40 1.51 4.25 -8.24
C ASP A 40 0.81 5.59 -7.92
N GLY A 41 -0.52 5.62 -7.94
CA GLY A 41 -1.31 6.80 -7.59
C GLY A 41 -1.49 7.79 -8.73
N LEU A 42 -1.10 7.45 -9.96
CA LEU A 42 -1.50 8.23 -11.13
C LEU A 42 -2.87 7.78 -11.65
N VAL A 43 -3.61 8.75 -12.18
CA VAL A 43 -4.94 8.57 -12.76
C VAL A 43 -4.93 9.17 -14.17
N ASP A 44 -5.36 8.41 -15.17
CA ASP A 44 -5.57 8.91 -16.52
C ASP A 44 -7.01 9.39 -16.68
N CYS A 45 -7.16 10.69 -16.91
CA CYS A 45 -8.42 11.36 -17.18
C CYS A 45 -8.29 12.30 -18.39
N TRP A 46 -7.83 11.74 -19.52
CA TRP A 46 -7.29 12.48 -20.68
C TRP A 46 -5.97 13.18 -20.36
N GLY A 47 -5.05 12.41 -19.78
CA GLY A 47 -3.79 12.89 -19.25
C GLY A 47 -3.56 12.33 -17.85
N LEU A 48 -2.31 11.97 -17.58
CA LEU A 48 -1.89 11.44 -16.30
C LEU A 48 -1.78 12.55 -15.27
N VAL A 49 -2.49 12.39 -14.16
CA VAL A 49 -2.49 13.28 -13.01
C VAL A 49 -2.33 12.51 -11.71
N THR A 50 -1.85 13.18 -10.68
CA THR A 50 -1.84 12.68 -9.29
C THR A 50 -3.25 12.68 -8.69
N VAL A 51 -3.44 12.01 -7.55
CA VAL A 51 -4.72 12.04 -6.82
C VAL A 51 -5.13 13.45 -6.38
N ASP A 52 -4.16 14.30 -6.05
CA ASP A 52 -4.43 15.69 -5.64
C ASP A 52 -4.86 16.54 -6.84
N GLU A 53 -4.17 16.42 -7.97
CA GLU A 53 -4.57 17.07 -9.23
C GLU A 53 -5.92 16.52 -9.76
N LEU A 54 -6.23 15.24 -9.52
CA LEU A 54 -7.56 14.70 -9.79
C LEU A 54 -8.63 15.38 -8.94
N ALA A 55 -8.33 15.67 -7.66
CA ALA A 55 -9.26 16.37 -6.79
C ALA A 55 -9.55 17.79 -7.31
N GLU A 56 -8.54 18.48 -7.83
CA GLU A 56 -8.70 19.78 -8.50
C GLU A 56 -9.56 19.66 -9.76
N LYS A 57 -9.26 18.68 -10.63
CA LYS A 57 -10.06 18.41 -11.84
C LYS A 57 -11.52 18.03 -11.56
N LEU A 58 -11.78 17.35 -10.45
CA LEU A 58 -13.14 17.06 -10.00
C LEU A 58 -13.85 18.34 -9.53
N ALA A 59 -13.14 19.23 -8.83
CA ALA A 59 -13.69 20.50 -8.36
C ALA A 59 -13.99 21.47 -9.51
N GLU A 60 -13.19 21.46 -10.56
CA GLU A 60 -13.39 22.24 -11.80
C GLU A 60 -14.47 21.65 -12.72
N GLY A 61 -14.93 20.43 -12.44
CA GLY A 61 -15.88 19.71 -13.29
C GLY A 61 -15.28 19.09 -14.55
N TRP A 62 -13.94 19.08 -14.70
CA TRP A 62 -13.25 18.39 -15.80
C TRP A 62 -13.56 16.90 -15.80
N VAL A 63 -13.42 16.24 -14.64
CA VAL A 63 -14.00 14.91 -14.42
C VAL A 63 -15.41 15.13 -13.88
N ALA A 64 -16.41 14.94 -14.74
CA ALA A 64 -17.78 15.32 -14.44
C ALA A 64 -18.49 14.28 -13.58
N THR A 65 -19.02 14.74 -12.45
CA THR A 65 -19.98 13.98 -11.62
C THR A 65 -21.38 14.56 -11.66
N ASP A 66 -21.53 15.78 -12.21
CA ASP A 66 -22.80 16.42 -12.55
C ASP A 66 -23.03 16.34 -14.06
N LEU A 67 -24.25 16.00 -14.47
CA LEU A 67 -24.60 15.71 -15.87
C LEU A 67 -25.87 16.49 -16.24
N PRO A 68 -25.77 17.79 -16.60
CA PRO A 68 -26.94 18.63 -16.78
C PRO A 68 -27.84 18.18 -17.94
N GLU A 69 -29.16 18.27 -17.72
CA GLU A 69 -30.17 18.02 -18.75
C GLU A 69 -29.92 18.90 -19.98
N GLY A 70 -30.07 18.30 -21.16
CA GLY A 70 -29.83 18.93 -22.45
C GLY A 70 -28.36 19.02 -22.86
N ALA A 71 -27.39 18.77 -21.97
CA ALA A 71 -25.97 18.81 -22.35
C ALA A 71 -25.60 17.70 -23.34
N LEU A 72 -24.67 18.00 -24.24
CA LEU A 72 -24.23 17.06 -25.27
C LEU A 72 -23.25 16.05 -24.66
N ALA A 73 -23.55 14.78 -24.81
CA ALA A 73 -22.69 13.66 -24.46
C ALA A 73 -22.22 12.94 -25.72
N SER A 74 -21.02 12.37 -25.65
CA SER A 74 -20.41 11.61 -26.74
C SER A 74 -19.68 10.40 -26.21
N ALA A 75 -19.77 9.28 -26.92
CA ALA A 75 -18.91 8.13 -26.72
C ALA A 75 -18.15 7.88 -28.04
N ASP A 76 -16.82 7.90 -27.97
CA ASP A 76 -15.98 7.78 -29.14
C ASP A 76 -16.25 6.48 -29.92
N GLY A 77 -16.31 6.59 -31.24
CA GLY A 77 -16.65 5.46 -32.14
C GLY A 77 -18.07 4.90 -32.00
N ILE A 78 -18.91 5.42 -31.09
CA ILE A 78 -20.27 4.92 -30.84
C ILE A 78 -21.31 5.94 -31.29
N GLY A 79 -21.20 7.20 -30.85
CA GLY A 79 -22.15 8.26 -31.21
C GLY A 79 -22.32 9.33 -30.14
N ALA A 80 -23.20 10.28 -30.40
CA ALA A 80 -23.50 11.40 -29.53
C ALA A 80 -25.00 11.51 -29.23
N TRP A 81 -25.34 12.01 -28.05
CA TRP A 81 -26.71 12.19 -27.58
C TRP A 81 -26.80 13.40 -26.65
N ARG A 82 -28.01 13.85 -26.32
CA ARG A 82 -28.21 14.83 -25.24
C ARG A 82 -28.75 14.12 -24.01
N PHE A 83 -28.29 14.51 -22.82
CA PHE A 83 -28.94 14.06 -21.59
C PHE A 83 -30.41 14.56 -21.59
N ASP A 84 -31.34 13.69 -21.25
CA ASP A 84 -32.73 14.04 -20.95
C ASP A 84 -32.85 14.19 -19.44
N ARG A 85 -33.25 13.13 -18.73
CA ARG A 85 -33.24 13.09 -17.27
C ARG A 85 -32.09 12.24 -16.74
N SER A 86 -31.04 12.91 -16.26
CA SER A 86 -29.87 12.31 -15.64
C SER A 86 -30.09 12.12 -14.14
N TRP A 87 -29.65 10.96 -13.63
CA TRP A 87 -29.63 10.67 -12.21
C TRP A 87 -28.25 10.13 -11.87
N SER A 88 -27.53 10.82 -10.99
CA SER A 88 -26.22 10.41 -10.51
C SER A 88 -26.20 10.49 -8.99
N THR A 89 -25.81 9.40 -8.34
CA THR A 89 -25.45 9.40 -6.92
C THR A 89 -23.95 9.60 -6.72
N LEU A 90 -23.19 9.73 -7.81
CA LEU A 90 -21.76 9.95 -7.76
C LEU A 90 -21.49 11.43 -7.49
N THR A 91 -20.65 11.71 -6.51
CA THR A 91 -20.15 13.06 -6.22
C THR A 91 -18.63 13.06 -6.35
N ALA A 92 -18.02 14.22 -6.57
CA ALA A 92 -16.57 14.38 -6.59
C ALA A 92 -15.89 13.72 -5.37
N ARG A 93 -16.45 13.95 -4.17
CA ARG A 93 -15.96 13.36 -2.92
C ARG A 93 -16.06 11.83 -2.91
N ARG A 94 -17.18 11.27 -3.40
CA ARG A 94 -17.38 9.82 -3.49
C ARG A 94 -16.38 9.21 -4.46
N LEU A 95 -16.25 9.77 -5.67
CA LEU A 95 -15.33 9.28 -6.68
C LEU A 95 -13.88 9.32 -6.19
N LEU A 96 -13.45 10.42 -5.58
CA LEU A 96 -12.09 10.54 -5.04
C LEU A 96 -11.79 9.50 -3.96
N GLY A 97 -12.75 9.24 -3.05
CA GLY A 97 -12.62 8.20 -2.04
C GLY A 97 -12.52 6.79 -2.65
N GLU A 98 -13.30 6.51 -3.70
CA GLU A 98 -13.20 5.23 -4.41
C GLU A 98 -11.88 5.05 -5.13
N VAL A 99 -11.36 6.10 -5.78
CA VAL A 99 -10.04 6.07 -6.42
C VAL A 99 -8.94 5.77 -5.39
N ARG A 100 -9.01 6.37 -4.20
CA ARG A 100 -8.07 6.07 -3.11
C ARG A 100 -8.15 4.62 -2.65
N ASP A 101 -9.36 4.09 -2.45
CA ASP A 101 -9.57 2.67 -2.13
C ASP A 101 -9.05 1.75 -3.23
N GLU A 102 -9.27 2.11 -4.51
CA GLU A 102 -8.79 1.34 -5.67
C GLU A 102 -7.25 1.30 -5.70
N ILE A 103 -6.58 2.43 -5.43
CA ILE A 103 -5.12 2.49 -5.30
C ILE A 103 -4.65 1.62 -4.13
N ASP A 104 -5.32 1.68 -2.98
CA ASP A 104 -4.97 0.82 -1.83
C ASP A 104 -5.10 -0.66 -2.20
N GLN A 105 -6.21 -1.07 -2.80
CA GLN A 105 -6.46 -2.44 -3.23
C GLN A 105 -5.49 -2.93 -4.30
N LEU A 106 -5.06 -2.07 -5.24
CA LEU A 106 -4.04 -2.40 -6.24
C LEU A 106 -2.65 -2.62 -5.62
N ASN A 107 -2.42 -2.12 -4.42
CA ASN A 107 -1.19 -2.29 -3.65
C ASN A 107 -1.33 -3.33 -2.53
N ASP A 108 -2.39 -4.13 -2.52
CA ASP A 108 -2.72 -5.07 -1.45
C ASP A 108 -2.76 -4.41 -0.04
N ARG A 109 -3.12 -3.13 0.01
CA ARG A 109 -3.31 -2.36 1.24
C ARG A 109 -4.78 -2.42 1.68
N PRO A 110 -5.07 -2.35 3.00
CA PRO A 110 -6.44 -2.27 3.49
C PRO A 110 -7.10 -1.02 2.92
N ASP A 111 -8.32 -1.15 2.39
CA ASP A 111 -9.11 0.01 1.96
C ASP A 111 -9.64 0.81 3.16
N SER A 112 -10.34 1.92 2.88
CA SER A 112 -10.89 2.78 3.93
C SER A 112 -11.80 2.05 4.91
N THR A 113 -12.55 1.06 4.45
CA THR A 113 -13.46 0.29 5.31
C THR A 113 -12.66 -0.60 6.26
N ALA A 114 -11.70 -1.36 5.73
CA ALA A 114 -10.84 -2.21 6.53
C ALA A 114 -10.03 -1.39 7.57
N ARG A 115 -9.54 -0.21 7.20
CA ARG A 115 -8.88 0.71 8.15
C ARG A 115 -9.82 1.19 9.26
N CYS A 116 -11.05 1.54 8.93
CA CYS A 116 -12.04 1.95 9.93
C CYS A 116 -12.32 0.84 10.95
N LEU A 117 -12.49 -0.40 10.48
CA LEU A 117 -12.71 -1.54 11.37
C LEU A 117 -11.51 -1.82 12.28
N ALA A 118 -10.27 -1.66 11.77
CA ALA A 118 -9.09 -1.79 12.61
C ALA A 118 -9.02 -0.72 13.70
N VAL A 119 -9.42 0.53 13.38
CA VAL A 119 -9.49 1.62 14.38
C VAL A 119 -10.64 1.39 15.37
N LEU A 120 -11.75 0.81 14.93
CA LEU A 120 -12.84 0.40 15.80
C LEU A 120 -12.37 -0.62 16.84
N ASP A 121 -11.56 -1.60 16.46
CA ASP A 121 -10.99 -2.57 17.40
C ASP A 121 -10.11 -1.90 18.46
N VAL A 122 -9.29 -0.92 18.06
CA VAL A 122 -8.49 -0.11 19.00
C VAL A 122 -9.38 0.69 19.96
N PHE A 123 -10.43 1.35 19.43
CA PHE A 123 -11.38 2.09 20.26
C PHE A 123 -12.12 1.19 21.25
N ARG A 124 -12.50 -0.03 20.85
CA ARG A 124 -13.16 -1.00 21.74
C ARG A 124 -12.24 -1.48 22.87
N ALA A 125 -10.96 -1.67 22.57
CA ALA A 125 -9.98 -2.09 23.56
C ALA A 125 -9.65 -0.96 24.57
N ASP A 126 -9.67 0.29 24.10
CA ASP A 126 -9.36 1.47 24.91
C ASP A 126 -10.25 2.66 24.48
N PRO A 127 -11.46 2.83 25.05
CA PRO A 127 -12.46 3.80 24.59
C PRO A 127 -12.15 5.23 25.08
N THR A 128 -10.96 5.73 24.78
CA THR A 128 -10.57 7.12 25.03
C THR A 128 -11.16 8.05 23.98
N GLU A 129 -11.30 9.32 24.35
CA GLU A 129 -11.70 10.38 23.42
C GLU A 129 -10.76 10.49 22.21
N ALA A 130 -9.46 10.23 22.41
CA ALA A 130 -8.47 10.20 21.32
C ALA A 130 -8.75 9.07 20.33
N ASN A 131 -9.05 7.86 20.82
CA ASN A 131 -9.37 6.72 19.98
C ASN A 131 -10.74 6.87 19.31
N ARG A 132 -11.73 7.49 19.98
CA ARG A 132 -13.01 7.87 19.37
C ARG A 132 -12.83 8.85 18.22
N ALA A 133 -12.03 9.90 18.42
CA ALA A 133 -11.74 10.87 17.38
C ALA A 133 -10.97 10.23 16.20
N ALA A 134 -10.11 9.23 16.46
CA ALA A 134 -9.51 8.42 15.42
C ALA A 134 -10.55 7.59 14.65
N LEU A 135 -11.47 6.92 15.35
CA LEU A 135 -12.57 6.16 14.76
C LEU A 135 -13.45 7.05 13.87
N ARG A 136 -13.81 8.23 14.35
CA ARG A 136 -14.58 9.20 13.58
C ARG A 136 -13.88 9.59 12.28
N ARG A 137 -12.59 9.95 12.34
CA ARG A 137 -11.81 10.29 11.14
C ARG A 137 -11.74 9.11 10.16
N ALA A 138 -11.55 7.90 10.66
CA ALA A 138 -11.51 6.70 9.82
C ALA A 138 -12.87 6.39 9.16
N PHE A 139 -13.98 6.54 9.90
CA PHE A 139 -15.33 6.41 9.38
C PHE A 139 -15.65 7.45 8.30
N GLU A 140 -15.29 8.72 8.55
CA GLU A 140 -15.52 9.81 7.60
C GLU A 140 -14.71 9.65 6.29
N ALA A 141 -13.57 8.95 6.35
CA ALA A 141 -12.74 8.62 5.19
C ALA A 141 -13.35 7.53 4.29
N ILE A 142 -14.26 6.69 4.80
CA ILE A 142 -15.00 5.73 3.96
C ILE A 142 -15.88 6.50 2.97
N PRO A 143 -15.88 6.14 1.67
CA PRO A 143 -16.83 6.69 0.71
C PRO A 143 -18.26 6.55 1.23
N GLU A 144 -19.01 7.64 1.24
CA GLU A 144 -20.36 7.76 1.83
C GLU A 144 -21.28 6.56 1.53
N HIS A 145 -21.35 6.15 0.27
CA HIS A 145 -22.23 5.08 -0.20
C HIS A 145 -21.76 3.67 0.23
N ARG A 146 -20.50 3.53 0.70
CA ARG A 146 -19.94 2.29 1.22
C ARG A 146 -20.11 2.15 2.73
N ARG A 147 -20.26 3.26 3.46
CA ARG A 147 -20.39 3.27 4.93
C ARG A 147 -21.47 2.29 5.40
N ARG A 148 -22.66 2.33 4.80
CA ARG A 148 -23.79 1.44 5.10
C ARG A 148 -23.49 -0.07 5.02
N TYR A 149 -22.40 -0.46 4.36
CA TYR A 149 -21.98 -1.86 4.19
C TYR A 149 -20.74 -2.18 5.05
N ALA A 150 -20.19 -1.22 5.78
CA ALA A 150 -18.91 -1.35 6.47
C ALA A 150 -18.90 -2.48 7.52
N LEU A 151 -20.03 -2.72 8.20
CA LEU A 151 -20.18 -3.79 9.18
C LEU A 151 -20.60 -5.14 8.57
N GLY A 152 -20.95 -5.19 7.27
CA GLY A 152 -21.45 -6.40 6.61
C GLY A 152 -22.85 -6.84 7.06
N ASP A 153 -23.50 -6.10 7.97
CA ASP A 153 -24.83 -6.37 8.48
C ASP A 153 -25.87 -5.44 7.82
N MET A 154 -26.91 -6.01 7.23
CA MET A 154 -27.91 -5.26 6.47
C MET A 154 -29.04 -4.68 7.33
N ASP A 155 -29.20 -5.17 8.56
CA ASP A 155 -30.23 -4.72 9.49
C ASP A 155 -29.73 -3.48 10.25
N LEU A 156 -28.51 -3.56 10.80
CA LEU A 156 -27.85 -2.48 11.54
C LEU A 156 -27.13 -1.48 10.64
N ARG A 157 -26.71 -1.89 9.44
CA ARG A 157 -25.97 -1.06 8.47
C ARG A 157 -24.74 -0.40 9.11
N ASP A 158 -24.66 0.93 9.09
CA ASP A 158 -23.59 1.71 9.70
C ASP A 158 -24.02 2.49 10.94
N ARG A 159 -25.26 2.32 11.41
CA ARG A 159 -25.79 3.09 12.54
C ARG A 159 -24.95 2.94 13.81
N PRO A 160 -24.49 1.73 14.21
CA PRO A 160 -23.60 1.60 15.36
C PRO A 160 -22.30 2.39 15.18
N LEU A 161 -21.67 2.35 14.00
CA LEU A 161 -20.46 3.14 13.72
C LEU A 161 -20.71 4.65 13.81
N ARG A 162 -21.85 5.13 13.31
CA ARG A 162 -22.25 6.55 13.37
C ARG A 162 -22.40 7.03 14.81
N ILE A 163 -23.00 6.21 15.68
CA ILE A 163 -23.18 6.48 17.11
C ILE A 163 -21.82 6.52 17.82
N LEU A 164 -20.98 5.50 17.64
CA LEU A 164 -19.68 5.43 18.32
C LEU A 164 -18.73 6.54 17.86
N ALA A 165 -18.70 6.83 16.55
CA ALA A 165 -17.91 7.94 16.01
C ALA A 165 -18.39 9.30 16.56
N ALA A 166 -19.71 9.50 16.72
CA ALA A 166 -20.27 10.72 17.29
C ALA A 166 -19.97 10.87 18.79
N GLY A 167 -20.10 9.79 19.57
CA GLY A 167 -19.88 9.78 21.03
C GLY A 167 -20.97 10.50 21.85
N PRO A 168 -21.08 10.24 23.17
CA PRO A 168 -22.12 10.81 24.02
C PRO A 168 -22.18 12.33 23.99
N GLY A 169 -23.40 12.88 24.02
CA GLY A 169 -23.65 14.33 24.01
C GLY A 169 -23.51 15.01 22.65
N ASN A 170 -23.15 14.27 21.59
CA ASN A 170 -23.06 14.77 20.22
C ASN A 170 -24.24 14.27 19.38
N PRO A 171 -24.63 14.98 18.30
CA PRO A 171 -25.59 14.45 17.35
C PRO A 171 -25.03 13.21 16.65
N VAL A 172 -25.87 12.19 16.46
CA VAL A 172 -25.56 11.02 15.63
C VAL A 172 -25.14 11.51 14.25
N LEU A 173 -24.08 10.92 13.68
CA LEU A 173 -23.66 11.29 12.34
C LEU A 173 -24.78 10.97 11.33
N PRO A 174 -25.02 11.82 10.32
CA PRO A 174 -26.07 11.58 9.34
C PRO A 174 -25.77 10.33 8.52
N ASP A 175 -26.83 9.63 8.11
CA ASP A 175 -26.76 8.60 7.09
C ASP A 175 -26.43 9.19 5.71
N ALA A 176 -26.04 8.34 4.76
CA ALA A 176 -25.56 8.80 3.44
C ALA A 176 -26.64 9.46 2.57
N ASP A 177 -27.91 9.23 2.90
CA ASP A 177 -29.12 9.75 2.27
C ASP A 177 -29.80 10.87 3.07
N GLY A 178 -29.33 11.19 4.28
CA GLY A 178 -29.89 12.25 5.13
C GLY A 178 -31.34 12.00 5.53
N SER A 179 -31.74 10.73 5.63
CA SER A 179 -33.13 10.32 5.83
C SER A 179 -33.52 10.21 7.31
N GLU A 180 -32.54 10.17 8.20
CA GLU A 180 -32.75 10.05 9.65
C GLU A 180 -32.86 11.42 10.34
N GLU A 181 -33.81 11.52 11.28
CA GLU A 181 -33.99 12.71 12.12
C GLU A 181 -32.79 12.92 13.06
N PRO A 182 -32.42 14.18 13.38
CA PRO A 182 -31.31 14.46 14.29
C PRO A 182 -31.58 13.90 15.70
N GLU A 183 -30.80 12.88 16.08
CA GLU A 183 -30.81 12.27 17.40
C GLU A 183 -29.50 12.62 18.14
N THR A 184 -29.57 12.86 19.45
CA THR A 184 -28.35 13.04 20.28
C THR A 184 -27.94 11.70 20.86
N VAL A 185 -26.65 11.38 20.80
CA VAL A 185 -26.10 10.16 21.40
C VAL A 185 -26.21 10.25 22.92
N THR A 186 -27.07 9.42 23.51
CA THR A 186 -27.15 9.21 24.96
C THR A 186 -26.12 8.15 25.39
N GLU A 187 -25.80 8.10 26.68
CA GLU A 187 -24.94 7.04 27.25
C GLU A 187 -25.53 5.64 26.99
N GLU A 188 -26.85 5.50 27.08
CA GLU A 188 -27.57 4.26 26.81
C GLU A 188 -27.44 3.84 25.34
N LEU A 189 -27.69 4.78 24.41
CA LEU A 189 -27.56 4.52 22.97
C LEU A 189 -26.12 4.17 22.58
N HIS A 190 -25.14 4.82 23.21
CA HIS A 190 -23.72 4.51 23.00
C HIS A 190 -23.36 3.12 23.52
N ALA A 191 -23.89 2.72 24.68
CA ALA A 191 -23.69 1.39 25.24
C ALA A 191 -24.34 0.28 24.39
N GLU A 192 -25.55 0.51 23.86
CA GLU A 192 -26.20 -0.40 22.90
C GLU A 192 -25.35 -0.57 21.64
N ALA A 193 -24.85 0.52 21.05
CA ALA A 193 -24.01 0.45 19.86
C ALA A 193 -22.71 -0.35 20.07
N LEU A 194 -22.12 -0.29 21.28
CA LEU A 194 -20.98 -1.12 21.65
C LEU A 194 -21.36 -2.61 21.73
N ALA A 195 -22.54 -2.93 22.25
CA ALA A 195 -23.04 -4.30 22.34
C ALA A 195 -23.36 -4.88 20.96
N ASP A 196 -24.07 -4.13 20.12
CA ASP A 196 -24.38 -4.51 18.73
C ASP A 196 -23.11 -4.87 17.95
N ILE A 197 -22.06 -4.04 18.04
CA ILE A 197 -20.79 -4.30 17.36
C ILE A 197 -20.08 -5.53 17.94
N ALA A 198 -20.17 -5.77 19.25
CA ALA A 198 -19.57 -6.94 19.86
C ALA A 198 -20.21 -8.24 19.36
N ASP A 199 -21.53 -8.26 19.21
CA ASP A 199 -22.27 -9.39 18.66
C ASP A 199 -21.93 -9.62 17.18
N LEU A 200 -21.85 -8.54 16.38
CA LEU A 200 -21.46 -8.60 14.97
C LEU A 200 -20.03 -9.14 14.78
N THR A 201 -19.06 -8.66 15.56
CA THR A 201 -17.67 -9.14 15.45
C THR A 201 -17.54 -10.59 15.89
N ALA A 202 -18.27 -11.02 16.94
CA ALA A 202 -18.30 -12.42 17.33
C ALA A 202 -18.87 -13.34 16.23
N ASP A 203 -19.86 -12.86 15.46
CA ASP A 203 -20.41 -13.57 14.31
C ASP A 203 -19.47 -13.61 13.10
N LEU A 204 -18.75 -12.52 12.83
CA LEU A 204 -17.74 -12.46 11.77
C LEU A 204 -16.55 -13.38 12.07
N ASP A 205 -16.03 -13.34 13.30
CA ASP A 205 -14.93 -14.21 13.75
C ASP A 205 -15.32 -15.70 13.74
N ARG A 206 -16.61 -16.03 13.93
CA ARG A 206 -17.15 -17.39 13.78
C ARG A 206 -17.25 -17.86 12.32
N ARG A 207 -17.48 -16.95 11.37
CA ARG A 207 -17.78 -17.26 9.96
C ARG A 207 -16.53 -17.36 9.09
N GLU A 208 -15.50 -16.57 9.34
CA GLU A 208 -14.25 -16.61 8.59
C GLU A 208 -13.18 -15.75 9.29
N ARG A 209 -12.18 -16.36 9.93
CA ARG A 209 -10.90 -15.67 10.10
C ARG A 209 -9.72 -16.64 10.24
N PRO A 210 -8.80 -16.73 9.25
CA PRO A 210 -7.39 -16.92 9.58
C PRO A 210 -6.94 -15.73 10.44
N PRO A 211 -5.99 -15.89 11.37
CA PRO A 211 -5.69 -14.88 12.37
C PRO A 211 -5.42 -13.52 11.74
N ALA A 212 -5.99 -12.46 12.34
CA ALA A 212 -5.61 -11.10 12.03
C ALA A 212 -4.19 -10.87 12.53
N GLU A 213 -3.21 -11.08 11.65
CA GLU A 213 -1.94 -10.40 11.82
C GLU A 213 -2.21 -8.89 11.69
N PRO A 214 -1.63 -8.05 12.57
CA PRO A 214 -1.80 -6.61 12.50
C PRO A 214 -1.50 -6.14 11.08
N ALA A 215 -2.28 -5.19 10.56
CA ALA A 215 -2.02 -4.61 9.24
C ALA A 215 -0.64 -3.96 9.24
N GLU A 216 0.37 -4.73 8.87
CA GLU A 216 1.75 -4.29 8.82
C GLU A 216 1.86 -3.29 7.66
N THR A 217 2.02 -2.01 8.00
CA THR A 217 2.42 -0.98 7.04
C THR A 217 3.59 -1.52 6.23
N SER A 218 3.52 -1.54 4.90
CA SER A 218 4.64 -2.05 4.11
C SER A 218 5.66 -0.95 3.87
N VAL A 219 6.93 -1.22 4.16
CA VAL A 219 8.05 -0.33 3.86
C VAL A 219 8.71 -0.82 2.57
N LEU A 220 8.67 0.03 1.54
CA LEU A 220 9.28 -0.25 0.25
C LEU A 220 10.78 0.10 0.26
N ILE A 221 11.61 -0.87 -0.07
CA ILE A 221 13.06 -0.72 -0.21
C ILE A 221 13.39 -0.70 -1.70
N SER A 222 13.22 0.47 -2.31
CA SER A 222 13.38 0.68 -3.75
C SER A 222 14.78 0.35 -4.25
N GLU A 223 14.86 -0.25 -5.43
CA GLU A 223 16.10 -0.31 -6.18
C GLU A 223 16.43 1.09 -6.70
N THR A 224 17.59 1.62 -6.30
CA THR A 224 18.04 2.94 -6.73
C THR A 224 19.53 2.91 -6.94
N HIS A 225 19.95 3.24 -8.16
CA HIS A 225 21.36 3.30 -8.50
C HIS A 225 21.88 4.73 -8.29
N PHE A 226 22.92 4.87 -7.46
CA PHE A 226 23.54 6.15 -7.13
C PHE A 226 24.93 6.28 -7.76
N PRO A 227 25.03 6.63 -9.07
CA PRO A 227 26.30 6.66 -9.78
C PRO A 227 27.28 7.71 -9.25
N ARG A 228 26.80 8.71 -8.49
CA ARG A 228 27.62 9.76 -7.86
C ARG A 228 27.85 9.55 -6.36
N GLY A 229 27.55 8.35 -5.85
CA GLY A 229 27.63 8.03 -4.42
C GLY A 229 26.29 8.19 -3.71
N TRP A 230 26.18 7.49 -2.58
CA TRP A 230 24.98 7.43 -1.77
C TRP A 230 24.67 8.78 -1.08
N PRO A 231 23.39 9.13 -0.89
CA PRO A 231 23.02 10.33 -0.14
C PRO A 231 23.48 10.22 1.33
N ALA A 232 23.75 11.36 1.96
CA ALA A 232 24.19 11.43 3.36
C ALA A 232 23.11 10.91 4.33
N ASP A 233 21.83 11.15 4.01
CA ASP A 233 20.69 10.53 4.68
C ASP A 233 20.00 9.59 3.68
N ALA A 234 20.40 8.32 3.72
CA ALA A 234 19.86 7.29 2.84
C ALA A 234 18.56 6.67 3.37
N GLY A 235 18.11 7.05 4.58
CA GLY A 235 16.89 6.54 5.19
C GLY A 235 16.79 5.02 5.13
N VAL A 236 15.67 4.49 4.65
CA VAL A 236 15.43 3.05 4.49
C VAL A 236 16.37 2.37 3.47
N LEU A 237 16.97 3.12 2.54
CA LEU A 237 17.83 2.54 1.51
C LEU A 237 19.14 1.98 2.08
N VAL A 238 19.49 2.30 3.32
CA VAL A 238 20.60 1.65 4.03
C VAL A 238 20.41 0.13 4.18
N LEU A 239 19.17 -0.35 4.07
CA LEU A 239 18.84 -1.77 4.13
C LEU A 239 19.26 -2.54 2.86
N ARG A 240 19.55 -1.85 1.75
CA ARG A 240 19.98 -2.46 0.48
C ARG A 240 21.31 -3.20 0.62
N ASN A 241 21.47 -4.27 -0.15
CA ASN A 241 22.72 -5.05 -0.20
C ASN A 241 23.87 -4.29 -0.88
N GLU A 242 23.53 -3.29 -1.68
CA GLU A 242 24.47 -2.45 -2.41
C GLU A 242 24.97 -1.24 -1.60
N PHE A 243 24.36 -0.98 -0.43
CA PHE A 243 24.77 0.10 0.46
C PHE A 243 26.21 -0.13 0.98
N PRO A 244 27.07 0.90 1.02
CA PRO A 244 28.48 0.81 1.41
C PRO A 244 28.65 0.62 2.92
N ALA A 245 28.32 -0.59 3.38
CA ALA A 245 28.53 -1.07 4.73
C ALA A 245 29.48 -2.28 4.69
N PRO A 246 30.77 -2.10 5.01
CA PRO A 246 31.74 -3.19 4.96
C PRO A 246 31.32 -4.35 5.87
N VAL A 247 31.26 -5.56 5.33
CA VAL A 247 30.83 -6.75 6.07
C VAL A 247 31.96 -7.75 6.14
N THR A 248 32.31 -8.17 7.35
CA THR A 248 33.29 -9.24 7.58
C THR A 248 32.56 -10.57 7.68
N ALA A 249 32.89 -11.53 6.81
CA ALA A 249 32.36 -12.88 6.80
C ALA A 249 33.52 -13.87 6.69
N GLY A 250 33.72 -14.70 7.73
CA GLY A 250 34.93 -15.52 7.86
C GLY A 250 36.17 -14.66 8.14
N ASP A 251 37.22 -14.86 7.38
CA ASP A 251 38.50 -14.14 7.47
C ASP A 251 38.59 -12.92 6.54
N ARG A 252 37.51 -12.60 5.83
CA ARG A 252 37.50 -11.56 4.79
C ARG A 252 36.47 -10.48 5.04
N THR A 253 36.86 -9.23 4.82
CA THR A 253 35.97 -8.07 4.79
C THR A 253 35.65 -7.69 3.35
N TYR A 254 34.37 -7.49 3.07
CA TYR A 254 33.83 -7.12 1.77
C TYR A 254 33.26 -5.70 1.83
N PRO A 255 33.37 -4.88 0.78
CA PRO A 255 32.87 -3.50 0.79
C PRO A 255 31.35 -3.38 1.01
N THR A 256 30.59 -4.37 0.53
CA THR A 256 29.12 -4.44 0.69
C THR A 256 28.67 -5.91 0.80
N VAL A 257 27.42 -6.12 1.23
CA VAL A 257 26.79 -7.46 1.17
C VAL A 257 26.74 -7.98 -0.26
N ALA A 258 26.48 -7.13 -1.26
CA ALA A 258 26.50 -7.54 -2.67
C ALA A 258 27.86 -8.11 -3.09
N HIS A 259 28.99 -7.50 -2.69
CA HIS A 259 30.32 -8.04 -2.96
C HIS A 259 30.52 -9.41 -2.32
N ALA A 260 30.13 -9.56 -1.06
CA ALA A 260 30.26 -10.83 -0.33
C ALA A 260 29.42 -11.93 -0.99
N TYR A 261 28.14 -11.66 -1.23
CA TYR A 261 27.20 -12.61 -1.81
C TYR A 261 27.68 -13.09 -3.18
N TRP A 262 28.04 -12.17 -4.08
CA TRP A 262 28.46 -12.55 -5.44
C TRP A 262 29.85 -13.19 -5.48
N ALA A 263 30.79 -12.80 -4.61
CA ALA A 263 32.10 -13.46 -4.54
C ALA A 263 32.01 -14.93 -4.06
N LEU A 264 30.99 -15.24 -3.25
CA LEU A 264 30.65 -16.60 -2.83
C LEU A 264 29.80 -17.35 -3.89
N ALA A 265 29.01 -16.61 -4.66
CA ALA A 265 28.12 -17.16 -5.69
C ALA A 265 28.84 -17.73 -6.90
N VAL A 266 29.91 -17.07 -7.35
CA VAL A 266 30.57 -17.37 -8.62
C VAL A 266 31.55 -18.54 -8.53
N ALA A 267 31.66 -19.29 -9.63
CA ALA A 267 32.63 -20.35 -9.83
C ALA A 267 33.92 -19.78 -10.43
N GLY A 268 35.05 -20.21 -9.85
CA GLY A 268 36.38 -19.88 -10.36
C GLY A 268 36.93 -18.56 -9.82
N GLU A 269 38.26 -18.52 -9.70
CA GLU A 269 38.98 -17.38 -9.12
C GLU A 269 38.91 -16.10 -9.98
N PRO A 270 38.98 -16.14 -11.32
CA PRO A 270 38.89 -14.92 -12.13
C PRO A 270 37.58 -14.15 -11.94
N ALA A 271 36.44 -14.85 -11.95
CA ALA A 271 35.13 -14.23 -11.72
C ALA A 271 35.01 -13.65 -10.31
N ARG A 272 35.55 -14.35 -9.30
CA ARG A 272 35.59 -13.86 -7.94
C ARG A 272 36.41 -12.57 -7.82
N GLN A 273 37.58 -12.51 -8.46
CA GLN A 273 38.42 -11.30 -8.47
C GLN A 273 37.74 -10.14 -9.20
N GLU A 274 37.00 -10.39 -10.29
CA GLU A 274 36.20 -9.36 -10.97
C GLU A 274 35.12 -8.77 -10.05
N VAL A 275 34.38 -9.61 -9.33
CA VAL A 275 33.38 -9.17 -8.35
C VAL A 275 34.02 -8.34 -7.24
N LEU A 276 35.17 -8.80 -6.72
CA LEU A 276 35.88 -8.14 -5.62
C LEU A 276 36.52 -6.80 -6.02
N ALA A 277 36.93 -6.67 -7.27
CA ALA A 277 37.53 -5.46 -7.82
C ALA A 277 36.48 -4.43 -8.29
N ALA A 278 35.19 -4.77 -8.23
CA ALA A 278 34.12 -3.88 -8.65
C ALA A 278 34.09 -2.59 -7.82
N ALA A 279 33.81 -1.47 -8.47
CA ALA A 279 33.88 -0.15 -7.83
C ALA A 279 32.76 0.09 -6.80
N ASN A 280 31.65 -0.63 -6.88
CA ASN A 280 30.50 -0.51 -5.99
C ASN A 280 29.64 -1.78 -6.01
N GLY A 281 28.69 -1.88 -5.07
CA GLY A 281 27.84 -3.07 -4.92
C GLY A 281 27.01 -3.41 -6.16
N TYR A 282 26.57 -2.42 -6.93
CA TYR A 282 25.82 -2.64 -8.17
C TYR A 282 26.70 -3.29 -9.25
N ALA A 283 27.92 -2.78 -9.43
CA ALA A 283 28.90 -3.35 -10.36
C ALA A 283 29.31 -4.78 -9.93
N ALA A 284 29.43 -5.03 -8.62
CA ALA A 284 29.70 -6.36 -8.08
C ALA A 284 28.57 -7.34 -8.41
N ALA A 285 27.31 -6.91 -8.29
CA ALA A 285 26.16 -7.71 -8.67
C ALA A 285 26.12 -8.02 -10.16
N HIS A 286 26.31 -7.01 -11.00
CA HIS A 286 26.38 -7.18 -12.46
C HIS A 286 27.52 -8.10 -12.91
N ALA A 287 28.66 -8.09 -12.22
CA ALA A 287 29.76 -9.02 -12.50
C ALA A 287 29.40 -10.45 -12.08
N GLY A 288 28.80 -10.61 -10.91
CA GLY A 288 28.39 -11.90 -10.38
C GLY A 288 27.30 -12.59 -11.20
N GLU A 289 26.29 -11.86 -11.64
CA GLU A 289 25.16 -12.37 -12.43
C GLU A 289 25.58 -12.94 -13.78
N ARG A 290 26.60 -12.34 -14.41
CA ARG A 290 27.13 -12.79 -15.71
C ARG A 290 28.05 -14.01 -15.59
N ALA A 291 28.54 -14.30 -14.38
CA ALA A 291 29.51 -15.36 -14.17
C ALA A 291 28.83 -16.71 -13.89
N PRO A 292 29.48 -17.84 -14.25
CA PRO A 292 28.97 -19.16 -13.88
C PRO A 292 28.84 -19.29 -12.36
N ALA A 293 27.72 -19.80 -11.88
CA ALA A 293 27.50 -20.01 -10.45
C ALA A 293 28.27 -21.24 -9.93
N HIS A 294 28.69 -21.19 -8.67
CA HIS A 294 29.23 -22.34 -7.95
C HIS A 294 28.20 -23.49 -7.93
N PRO A 295 28.62 -24.76 -8.12
CA PRO A 295 27.72 -25.90 -7.98
C PRO A 295 26.99 -25.89 -6.63
N GLY A 296 25.67 -26.11 -6.66
CA GLY A 296 24.84 -26.11 -5.45
C GLY A 296 24.49 -24.72 -4.91
N TRP A 297 24.75 -23.64 -5.66
CA TRP A 297 24.50 -22.27 -5.20
C TRP A 297 23.02 -22.02 -4.89
N ASN A 298 22.10 -22.44 -5.76
CA ASN A 298 20.67 -22.21 -5.59
C ASN A 298 20.12 -22.80 -4.29
N GLN A 299 20.69 -23.91 -3.80
CA GLN A 299 20.29 -24.55 -2.55
C GLN A 299 20.81 -23.81 -1.31
N ARG A 300 21.89 -23.03 -1.42
CA ARG A 300 22.56 -22.38 -0.28
C ARG A 300 22.41 -20.86 -0.26
N ARG A 301 21.99 -20.24 -1.37
CA ARG A 301 21.95 -18.78 -1.54
C ARG A 301 21.15 -18.04 -0.45
N THR A 302 20.04 -18.60 0.02
CA THR A 302 19.21 -18.01 1.10
C THR A 302 19.91 -18.04 2.45
N ALA A 303 20.56 -19.15 2.79
CA ALA A 303 21.35 -19.26 4.02
C ALA A 303 22.54 -18.28 4.00
N VAL A 304 23.27 -18.22 2.89
CA VAL A 304 24.38 -17.27 2.72
C VAL A 304 23.91 -15.82 2.85
N MET A 305 22.79 -15.46 2.20
CA MET A 305 22.24 -14.11 2.32
C MET A 305 21.82 -13.79 3.76
N ALA A 306 21.13 -14.70 4.44
CA ALA A 306 20.73 -14.52 5.83
C ALA A 306 21.95 -14.26 6.73
N ASP A 307 23.00 -15.07 6.58
CA ASP A 307 24.23 -14.90 7.37
C ASP A 307 24.91 -13.56 7.08
N LEU A 308 24.99 -13.13 5.82
CA LEU A 308 25.57 -11.83 5.47
C LEU A 308 24.78 -10.65 6.03
N LEU A 309 23.44 -10.72 6.02
CA LEU A 309 22.58 -9.71 6.62
C LEU A 309 22.79 -9.64 8.14
N ARG A 310 22.87 -10.79 8.83
CA ARG A 310 23.22 -10.83 10.26
C ARG A 310 24.55 -10.15 10.55
N HIS A 311 25.59 -10.47 9.78
CA HIS A 311 26.90 -9.83 9.94
C HIS A 311 26.83 -8.32 9.70
N LYS A 312 26.10 -7.87 8.67
CA LYS A 312 25.91 -6.44 8.39
C LYS A 312 25.29 -5.72 9.58
N PHE A 313 24.15 -6.17 10.07
CA PHE A 313 23.47 -5.45 11.15
C PHE A 313 24.14 -5.62 12.51
N ALA A 314 24.86 -6.73 12.75
CA ALA A 314 25.67 -6.87 13.95
C ALA A 314 26.90 -5.94 13.96
N GLN A 315 27.50 -5.66 12.80
CA GLN A 315 28.70 -4.82 12.67
C GLN A 315 28.37 -3.33 12.54
N HIS A 316 27.14 -2.97 12.17
CA HIS A 316 26.69 -1.59 11.94
C HIS A 316 25.43 -1.26 12.77
N PRO A 317 25.59 -0.86 14.04
CA PRO A 317 24.46 -0.62 14.96
C PRO A 317 23.51 0.51 14.53
N ASP A 318 24.02 1.51 13.81
CA ASP A 318 23.23 2.57 13.18
C ASP A 318 22.28 2.01 12.11
N LEU A 319 22.75 1.07 11.28
CA LEU A 319 21.91 0.38 10.30
C LEU A 319 20.94 -0.59 10.96
N ALA A 320 21.35 -1.25 12.04
CA ALA A 320 20.45 -2.08 12.85
C ALA A 320 19.31 -1.23 13.45
N THR A 321 19.62 -0.02 13.90
CA THR A 321 18.61 0.94 14.37
C THR A 321 17.63 1.31 13.26
N ALA A 322 18.12 1.56 12.04
CA ALA A 322 17.26 1.80 10.88
C ALA A 322 16.35 0.60 10.54
N LEU A 323 16.87 -0.63 10.66
CA LEU A 323 16.07 -1.85 10.47
C LEU A 323 15.01 -2.01 11.58
N LEU A 324 15.37 -1.79 12.84
CA LEU A 324 14.44 -1.87 13.98
C LEU A 324 13.37 -0.77 13.92
N ALA A 325 13.71 0.43 13.42
CA ALA A 325 12.78 1.53 13.23
C ALA A 325 11.64 1.21 12.24
N THR A 326 11.79 0.17 11.42
CA THR A 326 10.70 -0.35 10.59
C THR A 326 9.62 -1.09 11.40
N GLY A 327 9.80 -1.30 12.71
CA GLY A 327 8.78 -1.86 13.59
C GLY A 327 8.27 -3.22 13.15
N THR A 328 6.95 -3.38 13.10
CA THR A 328 6.26 -4.55 12.54
C THR A 328 5.79 -4.25 11.12
N SER A 329 6.56 -3.52 10.33
CA SER A 329 6.21 -3.27 8.94
C SER A 329 6.67 -4.43 8.06
N ARG A 330 5.87 -4.84 7.08
CA ARG A 330 6.32 -5.76 6.03
C ARG A 330 7.37 -5.05 5.18
N LEU A 331 8.51 -5.68 4.95
CA LEU A 331 9.59 -5.11 4.15
C LEU A 331 9.48 -5.62 2.72
N ILE A 332 9.19 -4.74 1.76
CA ILE A 332 9.12 -5.10 0.34
C ILE A 332 10.44 -4.69 -0.32
N TYR A 333 11.25 -5.67 -0.71
CA TYR A 333 12.50 -5.44 -1.43
C TYR A 333 12.20 -5.32 -2.93
N ALA A 334 12.11 -4.10 -3.46
CA ALA A 334 11.80 -3.89 -4.86
C ALA A 334 13.05 -4.11 -5.72
N THR A 335 13.07 -5.21 -6.46
CA THR A 335 14.07 -5.50 -7.50
C THR A 335 13.46 -6.40 -8.56
N GLY A 336 14.02 -6.37 -9.77
CA GLY A 336 13.57 -7.18 -10.91
C GLY A 336 13.74 -8.70 -10.74
N ASP A 337 14.52 -9.17 -9.76
CA ASP A 337 14.66 -10.60 -9.45
C ASP A 337 13.40 -11.11 -8.70
N PRO A 338 12.57 -12.00 -9.31
CA PRO A 338 11.33 -12.46 -8.71
C PRO A 338 11.53 -13.43 -7.55
N PHE A 339 12.74 -13.95 -7.34
CA PHE A 339 13.05 -14.73 -6.15
C PHE A 339 13.36 -13.79 -4.98
N TRP A 340 14.30 -12.87 -5.18
CA TRP A 340 14.77 -12.01 -4.10
C TRP A 340 13.82 -10.87 -3.77
N GLY A 341 13.21 -10.26 -4.78
CA GLY A 341 12.37 -9.09 -4.64
C GLY A 341 10.90 -9.33 -4.91
N GLN A 342 10.16 -8.22 -4.86
CA GLN A 342 8.78 -8.11 -5.30
C GLN A 342 8.56 -6.76 -5.98
N LEU A 343 7.97 -6.79 -7.19
CA LEU A 343 7.51 -5.63 -7.93
C LEU A 343 5.99 -5.79 -8.13
N GLY A 344 5.20 -4.90 -7.54
CA GLY A 344 3.73 -5.05 -7.50
C GLY A 344 3.32 -6.35 -6.80
N ASP A 345 2.49 -7.17 -7.44
CA ASP A 345 2.01 -8.47 -6.94
C ASP A 345 2.92 -9.66 -7.32
N ARG A 346 4.06 -9.40 -7.97
CA ARG A 346 4.96 -10.44 -8.48
C ARG A 346 6.27 -10.51 -7.72
N GLY A 347 6.67 -11.74 -7.40
CA GLY A 347 7.93 -12.03 -6.73
C GLY A 347 7.73 -12.58 -5.32
N HIS A 348 8.71 -13.34 -4.85
CA HIS A 348 8.64 -14.04 -3.57
C HIS A 348 9.15 -13.20 -2.39
N ASN A 349 9.77 -12.05 -2.68
CA ASN A 349 10.28 -11.11 -1.67
C ASN A 349 11.18 -11.78 -0.61
N TRP A 350 12.03 -12.73 -1.01
CA TRP A 350 12.88 -13.45 -0.04
C TRP A 350 13.81 -12.51 0.72
N LEU A 351 14.30 -11.42 0.11
CA LEU A 351 15.12 -10.44 0.83
C LEU A 351 14.34 -9.69 1.90
N GLY A 352 13.11 -9.26 1.60
CA GLY A 352 12.22 -8.64 2.58
C GLY A 352 12.00 -9.54 3.80
N ARG A 353 11.67 -10.81 3.56
CA ARG A 353 11.47 -11.82 4.61
C ARG A 353 12.73 -12.09 5.43
N LEU A 354 13.91 -12.10 4.80
CA LEU A 354 15.17 -12.26 5.51
C LEU A 354 15.50 -11.04 6.37
N LEU A 355 15.20 -9.82 5.90
CA LEU A 355 15.35 -8.61 6.70
C LEU A 355 14.41 -8.62 7.90
N GLU A 356 13.16 -9.06 7.73
CA GLU A 356 12.20 -9.25 8.82
C GLU A 356 12.68 -10.30 9.84
N LEU A 357 13.23 -11.41 9.38
CA LEU A 357 13.84 -12.43 10.24
C LEU A 357 15.00 -11.84 11.07
N VAL A 358 15.93 -11.15 10.42
CA VAL A 358 17.08 -10.54 11.11
C VAL A 358 16.61 -9.44 12.08
N ARG A 359 15.59 -8.66 11.72
CA ARG A 359 14.95 -7.67 12.61
C ARG A 359 14.41 -8.34 13.88
N ALA A 360 13.73 -9.47 13.76
CA ALA A 360 13.21 -10.22 14.90
C ALA A 360 14.34 -10.77 15.80
N GLU A 361 15.42 -11.30 15.20
CA GLU A 361 16.60 -11.78 15.94
C GLU A 361 17.29 -10.65 16.73
N LEU A 362 17.41 -9.46 16.12
CA LEU A 362 17.98 -8.27 16.77
C LEU A 362 17.11 -7.78 17.93
N ALA A 363 15.79 -7.78 17.76
CA ALA A 363 14.86 -7.35 18.82
C ALA A 363 14.96 -8.25 20.06
N VAL A 364 15.08 -9.56 19.89
CA VAL A 364 15.27 -10.51 21.00
C VAL A 364 16.63 -10.32 21.67
N SER A 365 17.68 -10.02 20.91
CA SER A 365 19.04 -9.85 21.46
C SER A 365 19.24 -8.51 22.18
N ALA A 366 18.33 -7.54 21.98
CA ALA A 366 18.35 -6.24 22.64
C ALA A 366 17.52 -6.19 23.94
N THR A 367 16.80 -7.28 24.25
CA THR A 367 16.02 -7.47 25.49
C THR A 367 16.82 -8.26 26.50
#